data_AF-G2GZA3-F1
#
_entry.id   AF-G2GZA3-F1
#
_cell.length_a   1.000
_cell.length_b   1.000
_cell.length_c   1.000
_cell.angle_alpha   90.00
_cell.angle_beta   90.00
_cell.angle_gamma   90.00
#
_symmetry.space_group_name_H-M   'P 1'
#
loop_
_entity.id
_entity.type
_entity.pdbx_description
1 polymer ?
#
loop_
_entity_poly.entity_id
_entity_poly.type
_entity_poly.pdbx_seq_one_letter_code
_entity_poly.pdbx_strand_id
1 'polypeptide(L)' 'MWTVIFTSRFDLWLLEQDESTQEKVLADLSNLETYGPRLSRPYAVQ' A
#
# COMPACT_ATOMS: atom_id res chain seq x y z
N MET A 1 -12.15 5.88 -6.07
CA MET A 1 -11.65 4.74 -5.30
C MET A 1 -11.15 3.72 -6.30
N TRP A 2 -9.85 3.43 -6.28
CA TRP A 2 -9.21 2.43 -7.11
C TRP A 2 -9.15 1.12 -6.34
N THR A 3 -9.39 0.00 -6.99
CA THR A 3 -9.22 -1.30 -6.34
C THR A 3 -7.73 -1.66 -6.32
N VAL A 4 -7.18 -1.82 -5.11
CA VAL A 4 -5.82 -2.35 -4.94
C VAL A 4 -5.92 -3.86 -4.74
N ILE A 5 -5.21 -4.63 -5.56
CA ILE A 5 -5.25 -6.10 -5.54
C ILE A 5 -3.94 -6.62 -4.96
N PHE A 6 -4.05 -7.45 -3.92
CA PHE A 6 -2.89 -8.14 -3.34
C PHE A 6 -2.77 -9.57 -3.85
N THR A 7 -1.53 -10.05 -3.83
CA THR A 7 -1.24 -11.46 -4.09
C THR A 7 -0.96 -12.16 -2.78
N SER A 8 -1.17 -13.46 -2.72
CA SER A 8 -0.91 -14.24 -1.50
C SER A 8 0.53 -14.09 -0.98
N ARG A 9 1.50 -13.82 -1.87
CA ARG A 9 2.89 -13.55 -1.46
C ARG A 9 3.02 -12.23 -0.70
N PHE A 10 2.29 -11.19 -1.12
CA PHE A 10 2.27 -9.91 -0.44
C PHE A 10 1.59 -10.02 0.93
N ASP A 11 0.45 -10.74 1.00
CA ASP A 11 -0.26 -10.95 2.26
C ASP A 11 0.62 -11.67 3.28
N LEU A 12 1.29 -12.75 2.87
CA LEU A 12 2.22 -13.49 3.74
C LEU A 12 3.38 -12.62 4.21
N TRP A 13 3.98 -11.85 3.30
CA TRP A 13 5.06 -10.93 3.66
C TRP A 13 4.60 -9.86 4.65
N LEU A 14 3.42 -9.28 4.46
CA LEU A 14 2.89 -8.24 5.33
C LEU A 14 2.67 -8.76 6.75
N LEU A 15 2.17 -9.99 6.90
CA LEU A 15 1.95 -10.65 8.19
C LEU A 15 3.25 -10.95 8.96
N GLU A 16 4.39 -11.09 8.27
CA GLU A 16 5.70 -11.30 8.88
C GLU A 16 6.33 -10.00 9.43
N GLN A 17 5.78 -8.84 9.09
CA GLN A 17 6.32 -7.54 9.52
C GLN A 17 5.88 -7.19 10.94
N ASP A 18 6.66 -6.36 11.62
CA ASP A 18 6.26 -5.74 12.89
C ASP A 18 5.07 -4.78 12.69
N GLU A 19 4.35 -4.52 13.79
CA GLU A 19 3.14 -3.67 13.79
C GLU A 19 3.39 -2.29 13.16
N SER A 20 4.50 -1.63 13.48
CA SER A 20 4.80 -0.30 12.95
C SER A 20 4.99 -0.31 11.44
N THR A 21 5.59 -1.37 10.92
CA THR A 21 5.76 -1.57 9.48
C THR A 21 4.42 -1.86 8.81
N GLN A 22 3.58 -2.72 9.39
CA GLN A 22 2.24 -3.01 8.87
C GLN A 22 1.38 -1.76 8.77
N GLU A 23 1.34 -0.94 9.83
CA GLU A 23 0.56 0.31 9.86
C GLU A 23 0.96 1.29 8.76
N LYS A 24 2.27 1.48 8.55
CA LYS A 24 2.78 2.37 7.49
C LYS A 24 2.38 1.87 6.10
N VAL A 25 2.56 0.58 5.83
CA VAL A 25 2.19 -0.01 4.54
C VAL A 25 0.69 0.14 4.29
N LEU A 26 -0.16 -0.13 5.28
CA LEU A 26 -1.62 0.03 5.15
C LEU A 26 -2.05 1.49 4.94
N ALA A 27 -1.38 2.45 5.58
CA ALA A 27 -1.61 3.87 5.34
C ALA A 27 -1.26 4.28 3.90
N ASP A 28 -0.13 3.81 3.38
CA ASP A 28 0.28 4.07 1.99
C ASP A 28 -0.65 3.39 0.97
N LEU A 29 -1.15 2.19 1.27
CA LEU A 29 -2.15 1.51 0.45
C LEU A 29 -3.49 2.26 0.43
N SER A 30 -3.90 2.86 1.55
CA SER A 30 -5.10 3.70 1.61
C SER A 30 -4.96 4.95 0.72
N ASN A 31 -3.75 5.53 0.66
CA ASN A 31 -3.45 6.61 -0.28
C ASN A 31 -3.55 6.12 -1.74
N LEU A 32 -3.01 4.93 -2.05
CA LEU A 32 -3.10 4.35 -3.39
C LEU A 32 -4.55 4.06 -3.80
N GLU A 33 -5.38 3.56 -2.88
CA GLU A 33 -6.82 3.33 -3.11
C GLU A 33 -7.57 4.63 -3.39
N THR A 34 -7.20 5.70 -2.68
CA THR A 34 -7.85 7.01 -2.81
C THR A 34 -7.47 7.72 -4.09
N TYR A 35 -6.16 7.80 -4.39
CA TYR A 35 -5.63 8.66 -5.46
C TYR A 35 -5.31 7.88 -6.75
N GLY A 36 -5.02 6.57 -6.65
CA GLY A 36 -4.62 5.73 -7.77
C GLY A 36 -3.47 6.34 -8.58
N PRO A 37 -3.54 6.39 -9.92
CA PRO A 37 -2.52 7.00 -10.78
C PRO A 37 -2.25 8.48 -10.53
N ARG A 38 -3.14 9.18 -9.81
CA ARG A 38 -2.92 10.59 -9.44
C ARG A 38 -2.05 10.76 -8.19
N LEU A 39 -1.71 9.66 -7.51
CA LEU A 39 -0.78 9.68 -6.39
C LEU A 39 0.55 10.24 -6.89
N SER A 40 0.97 11.34 -6.29
CA SER A 40 2.15 12.10 -6.72
C SER A 40 3.32 11.85 -5.78
N ARG A 41 4.50 12.39 -6.12
CA ARG A 41 5.69 12.29 -5.28
C ARG A 41 5.44 12.74 -3.83
N PRO A 42 6.10 12.12 -2.84
CA PRO A 42 7.18 11.13 -2.96
C PRO A 42 6.71 9.67 -3.13
N TYR A 43 5.41 9.41 -3.06
CA TYR A 43 4.86 8.06 -2.95
C TYR A 43 4.89 7.24 -4.25
N ALA A 44 4.80 7.91 -5.40
CA ALA A 44 4.92 7.28 -6.71
C ALA A 44 5.77 8.14 -7.64
N VAL A 45 6.62 7.49 -8.43
CA VAL A 45 7.35 8.13 -9.53
C VAL A 45 6.38 8.12 -10.72
N GLN A 46 5.95 9.31 -11.14
CA GLN A 46 5.15 9.49 -12.36
C GLN A 46 5.99 9.24 -13.62
#